data_AF-A0A1E3UTN3-F1
#
_entry.id   AF-A0A1E3UTN3-F1
#
_cell.length_a   1.000
_cell.length_b   1.000
_cell.length_c   1.000
_cell.angle_alpha   90.00
_cell.angle_beta   90.00
_cell.angle_gamma   90.00
#
_symmetry.space_group_name_H-M   'P 1'
#
loop_
_entity.id
_entity.type
_entity.pdbx_description
1 polymer ?
#
loop_
_entity_poly.entity_id
_entity_poly.type
_entity_poly.pdbx_seq_one_letter_code
_entity_poly.pdbx_strand_id
1 'polypeptide(L)'
;MYRFILACYGVPKSSGAEAAIDITTEFVEHHPWHSNVTCTWDGERLILQADNDFDSDGLALIDEFSDSISAYIAELFDGDIKIESITNVPTEA
;
A
#
# COMPACT_ATOMS: atom_id res chain seq x y z
N MET A 1 -13.81 6.51 9.62
CA MET A 1 -12.93 5.91 8.59
C MET A 1 -11.49 6.11 9.03
N TYR A 2 -10.61 5.19 8.69
CA TYR A 2 -9.19 5.22 8.98
C TYR A 2 -8.43 5.51 7.69
N ARG A 3 -7.42 6.37 7.76
CA ARG A 3 -6.44 6.58 6.70
C ARG A 3 -5.11 6.00 7.13
N PHE A 4 -4.58 5.11 6.31
CA PHE A 4 -3.33 4.40 6.51
C PHE A 4 -2.24 4.97 5.60
N ILE A 5 -1.02 5.00 6.12
CA ILE A 5 0.20 5.08 5.32
C ILE A 5 1.06 3.87 5.66
N LEU A 6 1.28 2.99 4.68
CA LEU A 6 2.21 1.88 4.76
C LEU A 6 3.47 2.19 3.96
N ALA A 7 4.62 1.69 4.41
CA ALA A 7 5.87 1.75 3.67
C ALA A 7 6.50 0.36 3.56
N CYS A 8 6.86 -0.04 2.33
CA CYS A 8 7.68 -1.22 2.08
C CYS A 8 9.13 -0.82 1.81
N TYR A 9 10.03 -1.39 2.60
CA TYR A 9 11.47 -1.16 2.58
C TYR A 9 12.19 -2.29 1.82
N GLY A 10 13.41 -2.02 1.35
CA GLY A 10 14.25 -3.04 0.70
C GLY A 10 13.88 -3.32 -0.76
N VAL A 11 12.88 -2.62 -1.30
CA VAL A 11 12.40 -2.77 -2.68
C VAL A 11 13.52 -2.50 -3.68
N PRO A 12 13.74 -3.38 -4.68
CA PRO A 12 14.70 -3.15 -5.74
C PRO A 12 14.42 -1.85 -6.49
N LYS A 13 15.44 -1.00 -6.62
CA LYS A 13 15.30 0.31 -7.27
C LYS A 13 14.85 0.23 -8.72
N SER A 14 15.17 -0.86 -9.40
CA SER A 14 14.74 -1.20 -10.75
C SER A 14 13.23 -1.40 -10.88
N SER A 15 12.56 -1.83 -9.81
CA SER A 15 11.15 -2.23 -9.83
C SER A 15 10.21 -1.23 -9.17
N GLY A 16 10.71 -0.41 -8.24
CA GLY A 16 9.84 0.43 -7.38
C GLY A 16 8.88 1.37 -8.13
N ALA A 17 9.35 2.02 -9.20
CA ALA A 17 8.50 2.97 -9.92
C ALA A 17 7.35 2.29 -10.71
N GLU A 18 7.62 1.15 -11.34
CA GLU A 18 6.62 0.38 -12.08
C GLU A 18 5.64 -0.31 -11.12
N ALA A 19 6.18 -0.96 -10.07
CA ALA A 19 5.36 -1.58 -9.03
C ALA A 19 4.39 -0.60 -8.36
N ALA A 20 4.78 0.66 -8.12
CA ALA A 20 3.88 1.66 -7.56
C ALA A 20 2.64 1.92 -8.45
N ILE A 21 2.82 1.91 -9.77
CA ILE A 21 1.73 2.12 -10.74
C ILE A 21 0.82 0.89 -10.75
N ASP A 22 1.40 -0.30 -10.82
CA ASP A 22 0.66 -1.56 -10.89
C ASP A 22 -0.14 -1.79 -9.61
N ILE A 23 0.47 -1.60 -8.44
CA ILE A 23 -0.19 -1.73 -7.13
C ILE A 23 -1.32 -0.70 -6.99
N THR A 24 -1.13 0.54 -7.45
CA THR A 24 -2.22 1.54 -7.43
C THR A 24 -3.40 1.07 -8.28
N THR A 25 -3.12 0.51 -9.46
CA THR A 25 -4.15 0.00 -10.38
C THR A 25 -4.88 -1.20 -9.79
N GLU A 26 -4.16 -2.17 -9.23
CA GLU A 26 -4.73 -3.35 -8.57
C GLU A 26 -5.74 -2.95 -7.49
N PHE A 27 -5.36 -2.07 -6.58
CA PHE A 27 -6.25 -1.64 -5.50
C PHE A 27 -7.50 -0.90 -6.02
N VAL A 28 -7.33 -0.03 -7.03
CA VAL A 28 -8.44 0.74 -7.60
C VAL A 28 -9.43 -0.17 -8.35
N GLU A 29 -8.94 -1.18 -9.08
CA GLU A 29 -9.77 -2.05 -9.91
C GLU A 29 -10.35 -3.25 -9.15
N HIS A 30 -9.62 -3.78 -8.16
CA HIS A 30 -9.93 -5.06 -7.54
C HIS A 30 -10.26 -4.99 -6.04
N HIS A 31 -9.93 -3.89 -5.35
CA HIS A 31 -10.21 -3.73 -3.92
C HIS A 31 -11.19 -2.57 -3.62
N PRO A 32 -12.47 -2.68 -4.03
CA PRO A 32 -13.46 -1.59 -3.91
C PRO A 32 -13.82 -1.20 -2.47
N TRP A 33 -13.35 -1.95 -1.48
CA TRP A 33 -13.51 -1.64 -0.06
C TRP A 33 -12.45 -0.67 0.48
N HIS A 34 -11.41 -0.37 -0.31
CA HIS A 34 -10.48 0.73 -0.03
C HIS A 34 -10.83 1.94 -0.90
N SER A 35 -10.55 3.12 -0.37
CA SER A 35 -10.74 4.40 -1.08
C SER A 35 -9.52 5.29 -0.92
N ASN A 36 -9.42 6.36 -1.72
CA ASN A 36 -8.28 7.28 -1.72
C ASN A 36 -6.92 6.58 -1.85
N VAL A 37 -6.89 5.48 -2.60
CA VAL A 37 -5.71 4.64 -2.73
C VAL A 37 -4.68 5.29 -3.63
N THR A 38 -3.43 5.33 -3.18
CA THR A 38 -2.29 5.73 -4.00
C THR A 38 -1.03 5.03 -3.50
N CYS A 39 -0.32 4.35 -4.39
CA CYS A 39 1.02 3.85 -4.12
C CYS A 39 2.05 4.72 -4.85
N THR A 40 3.12 5.11 -4.16
CA THR A 40 4.19 5.96 -4.72
C THR A 40 5.56 5.39 -4.42
N TRP A 41 6.53 5.72 -5.27
CA TRP A 41 7.94 5.38 -5.09
C TRP A 41 8.73 6.64 -4.75
N ASP A 42 9.43 6.65 -3.62
CA ASP A 42 10.26 7.79 -3.19
C ASP A 42 11.75 7.69 -3.60
N GLY A 43 12.13 6.62 -4.31
CA GLY A 43 13.52 6.30 -4.65
C GLY A 43 14.14 5.22 -3.76
N GLU A 44 13.48 4.86 -2.67
CA GLU A 44 13.94 3.85 -1.70
C GLU A 44 12.81 2.94 -1.20
N ARG A 45 11.57 3.42 -1.12
CA ARG A 45 10.43 2.72 -0.53
C ARG A 45 9.17 2.87 -1.37
N LEU A 46 8.36 1.82 -1.38
CA LEU A 46 6.96 1.92 -1.83
C LEU A 46 6.13 2.45 -0.67
N ILE A 47 5.35 3.51 -0.91
CA ILE A 47 4.49 4.14 0.08
C ILE A 47 3.05 4.02 -0.39
N LEU A 48 2.24 3.22 0.31
CA LEU A 48 0.82 3.04 0.04
C LEU A 48 -0.02 3.87 1.02
N GLN A 49 -0.87 4.73 0.48
CA GLN A 49 -1.97 5.34 1.21
C GLN A 49 -3.27 4.63 0.84
N ALA A 50 -4.13 4.36 1.82
CA ALA A 50 -5.51 3.92 1.59
C ALA A 50 -6.41 4.32 2.78
N ASP A 51 -7.69 4.53 2.48
CA ASP A 51 -8.73 4.76 3.46
C ASP A 51 -9.70 3.58 3.50
N ASN A 52 -10.05 3.10 4.71
CA ASN A 52 -11.09 2.10 4.91
C ASN A 52 -11.79 2.27 6.27
N ASP A 53 -12.89 1.57 6.52
CA ASP A 53 -13.68 1.69 7.76
C ASP A 53 -13.80 0.38 8.56
N PHE A 54 -13.16 -0.70 8.09
CA PHE A 54 -13.26 -2.03 8.66
C PHE A 54 -11.95 -2.53 9.31
N ASP A 55 -10.81 -1.95 8.93
CA ASP A 55 -9.49 -2.36 9.39
C ASP A 55 -8.94 -1.25 10.29
N SER A 56 -8.99 -1.43 11.61
CA SER A 56 -8.56 -0.38 12.55
C SER A 56 -7.08 -0.45 12.92
N ASP A 57 -6.44 -1.60 12.68
CA ASP A 57 -5.04 -1.85 13.00
C ASP A 57 -4.15 -2.01 11.76
N GLY A 58 -4.74 -2.00 10.56
CA GLY A 58 -4.04 -2.01 9.28
C GLY A 58 -3.62 -3.41 8.82
N LEU A 59 -4.05 -4.47 9.51
CA LEU A 59 -3.58 -5.83 9.25
C LEU A 59 -4.08 -6.37 7.92
N ALA A 60 -5.32 -6.05 7.53
CA ALA A 60 -5.86 -6.47 6.24
C ALA A 60 -5.15 -5.74 5.09
N LEU A 61 -4.94 -4.43 5.25
CA LEU A 61 -4.24 -3.63 4.25
C LEU A 61 -2.78 -4.06 4.07
N ILE A 62 -2.10 -4.46 5.15
CA ILE A 62 -0.73 -5.01 5.07
C ILE A 62 -0.69 -6.29 4.24
N ASP A 63 -1.63 -7.21 4.48
CA ASP A 63 -1.71 -8.49 3.80
C ASP A 63 -1.91 -8.29 2.28
N GLU A 64 -2.89 -7.48 1.89
CA GLU A 64 -3.19 -7.18 0.49
C GLU A 64 -2.05 -6.41 -0.21
N PHE A 65 -1.35 -5.53 0.52
CA PHE A 65 -0.18 -4.83 -0.02
C PHE A 65 0.99 -5.79 -0.22
N SER A 66 1.22 -6.71 0.72
CA SER A 66 2.23 -7.77 0.61
C SER A 66 1.98 -8.69 -0.59
N ASP A 67 0.73 -9.09 -0.80
CA ASP A 67 0.32 -9.89 -1.95
C ASP A 67 0.60 -9.16 -3.27
N SER A 68 0.25 -7.87 -3.32
CA SER A 68 0.48 -7.05 -4.52
C SER A 68 1.98 -6.84 -4.80
N ILE A 69 2.79 -6.59 -3.77
CA ILE A 69 4.25 -6.52 -3.89
C ILE A 69 4.81 -7.83 -4.45
N SER A 70 4.35 -8.96 -3.93
CA SER A 70 4.79 -10.29 -4.38
C SER A 70 4.37 -10.60 -5.82
N ALA A 71 3.23 -10.07 -6.26
CA ALA A 71 2.73 -10.25 -7.62
C ALA A 71 3.48 -9.38 -8.64
N TYR A 72 3.80 -8.13 -8.29
CA TYR A 72 4.33 -7.14 -9.24
C TYR A 72 5.83 -6.94 -9.19
N ILE A 73 6.52 -7.42 -8.14
CA ILE A 73 7.98 -7.39 -8.07
C ILE A 73 8.52 -8.81 -8.26
N ALA A 74 9.00 -9.10 -9.47
CA ALA A 74 9.53 -10.41 -9.82
C ALA A 74 10.90 -10.72 -9.17
N GLU A 75 11.68 -9.68 -8.84
CA GLU A 75 12.97 -9.84 -8.16
C GLU A 75 12.75 -10.14 -6.68
N LEU A 76 13.38 -11.19 -6.15
CA LEU A 76 13.34 -11.48 -4.71
C LEU A 76 14.18 -10.45 -3.95
N PHE A 77 13.65 -9.94 -2.85
CA PHE A 77 14.34 -9.02 -1.97
C PHE A 77 13.99 -9.27 -0.49
N ASP A 78 14.90 -8.86 0.39
CA ASP A 78 14.68 -8.89 1.85
C ASP A 78 14.03 -7.57 2.26
N GLY A 79 12.70 -7.54 2.18
CA GLY A 79 11.87 -6.37 2.44
C GLY A 79 11.09 -6.43 3.74
N ASP A 80 10.59 -5.28 4.18
CA ASP A 80 9.78 -5.16 5.39
C ASP A 80 8.66 -4.14 5.17
N ILE A 81 7.45 -4.41 5.67
CA ILE A 81 6.30 -3.51 5.58
C ILE A 81 6.02 -2.92 6.96
N LYS A 82 5.89 -1.59 7.03
CA LYS A 82 5.58 -0.88 8.26
C LYS A 82 4.38 0.02 8.10
N ILE A 83 3.60 0.14 9.17
CA ILE A 83 2.62 1.20 9.31
C ILE A 83 3.35 2.47 9.75
N GLU A 84 3.39 3.46 8.87
CA GLU A 84 3.95 4.78 9.17
C GLU A 84 2.94 5.66 9.90
N SER A 85 1.66 5.54 9.57
CA SER A 85 0.59 6.32 10.18
C SER A 85 -0.77 5.65 10.08
N ILE A 86 -1.58 5.81 11.13
CA ILE A 86 -3.03 5.55 11.14
C ILE A 86 -3.70 6.81 11.66
N THR A 87 -4.64 7.37 10.89
CA THR A 87 -5.38 8.57 11.30
C THR A 87 -6.87 8.36 11.18
N ASN A 88 -7.63 8.86 12.16
CA ASN A 88 -9.08 8.92 12.06
C ASN A 88 -9.45 10.06 11.10
N VAL A 89 -10.11 9.72 10.01
CA VAL A 89 -10.67 10.68 9.06
C VAL A 89 -12.20 10.73 9.24
N PRO A 90 -12.80 11.93 9.30
CA PRO A 90 -14.25 12.07 9.37
C PRO A 90 -14.90 11.36 8.17
N THR A 91 -15.94 10.58 8.42
CA THR A 91 -16.81 10.13 7.34
C THR A 91 -17.62 11.36 6.91
N GLU A 92 -17.55 11.78 5.64
CA GLU A 92 -18.43 12.85 5.17
C GLU A 92 -19.89 12.41 5.38
N ALA A 93 -20.68 13.31 5.98
CA ALA A 93 -22.04 13.06 6.45
C ALA A 93 -23.07 13.08 5.31
#